data_AF-A0A238WHC5-F1
#
_entry.id   AF-A0A238WHC5-F1
#
_cell.length_a   1.000
_cell.length_b   1.000
_cell.length_c   1.000
_cell.angle_alpha   90.00
_cell.angle_beta   90.00
_cell.angle_gamma   90.00
#
_symmetry.space_group_name_H-M   'P 1'
#
loop_
_entity.id
_entity.type
_entity.pdbx_description
1 polymer ?
#
loop_
_entity_poly.entity_id
_entity_poly.type
_entity_poly.pdbx_seq_one_letter_code
_entity_poly.pdbx_strand_id
1 'polypeptide(L)' 'MTQRTRLALGLADHTCSLCGKGVPRLVESRNVRRLRDRLSLRWDPNVRLTEVCPVCGCRTRLDHAGSSAFPTERHP' A
#
# COMPACT_ATOMS: atom_id res chain seq x y z
N MET A 1 -1.58 1.89 20.29
CA MET A 1 -1.42 2.21 18.85
C MET A 1 -0.05 1.73 18.38
N THR A 2 0.01 0.91 17.34
CA THR A 2 1.28 0.44 16.73
C THR A 2 1.88 1.57 15.89
N GLN A 3 3.07 2.04 16.25
CA GLN A 3 3.75 3.09 15.50
C GLN A 3 4.28 2.54 14.17
N ARG A 4 4.08 3.32 13.09
CA ARG A 4 4.52 2.98 11.75
C ARG A 4 5.44 4.06 11.19
N THR A 5 6.49 3.62 10.50
CA THR A 5 7.26 4.49 9.61
C THR A 5 6.58 4.51 8.25
N ARG A 6 6.52 5.68 7.62
CA ARG A 6 6.06 5.84 6.24
C ARG A 6 7.19 6.32 5.37
N LEU A 7 7.34 5.71 4.21
CA LEU A 7 8.30 6.10 3.20
C LEU A 7 7.55 6.38 1.90
N ALA A 8 7.85 7.50 1.26
CA ALA A 8 7.34 7.77 -0.07
C ALA A 8 8.25 7.10 -1.10
N LEU A 9 7.69 6.20 -1.90
CA LEU A 9 8.45 5.46 -2.91
C LEU A 9 8.49 6.17 -4.26
N GLY A 10 7.49 7.01 -4.54
CA GLY A 10 7.39 7.71 -5.81
C GLY A 10 5.94 8.01 -6.20
N LEU A 11 5.73 8.24 -7.48
CA LEU A 11 4.41 8.39 -8.09
C LEU A 11 3.98 7.07 -8.73
N ALA A 12 2.68 6.83 -8.78
CA ALA A 12 2.10 5.75 -9.56
C ALA A 12 2.22 6.05 -11.06
N ASP A 13 2.08 5.02 -11.88
CA ASP A 13 2.10 5.08 -13.34
C ASP A 13 0.74 5.49 -13.96
N HIS A 14 -0.30 5.63 -13.14
CA HIS A 14 -1.66 5.93 -13.57
C HIS A 14 -2.27 7.11 -12.81
N THR A 15 -3.38 7.64 -13.32
CA THR A 15 -4.16 8.69 -12.64
C THR A 15 -5.09 8.08 -11.59
N CYS A 16 -5.42 8.86 -10.56
CA CYS A 16 -6.28 8.39 -9.48
C CYS A 16 -7.61 7.85 -10.02
N SER A 17 -7.90 6.59 -9.74
CA SER A 17 -9.12 5.89 -10.18
C SER A 17 -10.42 6.56 -9.70
N LEU A 18 -10.37 7.33 -8.61
CA LEU A 18 -11.55 8.00 -8.06
C LEU A 18 -11.80 9.37 -8.69
N CYS A 19 -10.78 10.24 -8.75
CA CYS A 19 -10.96 11.62 -9.18
C CYS A 19 -10.43 11.93 -10.58
N GLY A 20 -9.60 11.05 -11.16
CA GLY A 20 -8.95 11.22 -12.46
C GLY A 20 -7.95 12.37 -12.58
N LYS A 21 -7.84 13.24 -11.56
CA LYS A 21 -7.15 14.54 -11.64
C LYS A 21 -5.71 14.54 -11.15
N GLY A 22 -5.34 13.60 -10.27
CA GLY A 22 -4.02 13.57 -9.66
C GLY A 22 -3.35 12.23 -9.87
N VAL A 23 -2.02 12.23 -10.00
CA VAL A 23 -1.21 11.02 -9.98
C VAL A 23 -1.01 10.61 -8.51
N PRO A 24 -1.48 9.41 -8.09
CA PRO A 24 -1.30 8.94 -6.72
C PRO A 24 0.18 8.81 -6.35
N ARG A 25 0.51 9.06 -5.08
CA ARG A 25 1.83 8.81 -4.53
C ARG A 25 1.86 7.43 -3.88
N LEU A 26 2.84 6.60 -4.23
CA LEU A 26 3.08 5.35 -3.52
C LEU A 26 3.74 5.63 -2.17
N VAL A 27 3.11 5.11 -1.14
CA VAL A 27 3.56 5.19 0.24
C VAL A 27 3.70 3.78 0.80
N GLU A 28 4.92 3.44 1.19
CA GLU A 28 5.19 2.27 2.00
C GLU A 28 4.95 2.60 3.48
N SER A 29 4.33 1.69 4.21
CA SER A 29 4.24 1.77 5.66
C SER A 29 4.60 0.45 6.32
N ARG A 30 5.46 0.52 7.33
CA ARG A 30 5.93 -0.65 8.09
C ARG A 30 5.85 -0.41 9.59
N ASN A 31 5.56 -1.45 10.36
CA ASN A 31 5.57 -1.35 11.82
C ASN A 31 6.99 -1.10 12.32
N VAL A 32 7.15 -0.17 13.24
CA VAL A 32 8.46 0.08 13.87
C VAL A 32 8.69 -0.96 14.94
N ARG A 33 9.82 -1.68 14.86
CA ARG A 33 10.20 -2.64 15.89
C ARG A 33 10.70 -1.92 17.14
N ARG A 34 10.03 -2.11 18.27
CA ARG A 34 10.41 -1.53 19.57
C ARG A 34 10.82 -2.58 20.58
N LEU A 35 11.34 -2.14 21.73
CA LEU A 35 11.88 -3.00 22.79
C LEU A 35 11.00 -4.23 23.10
N ARG A 36 9.70 -4.00 23.36
CA ARG A 36 8.74 -5.08 23.61
C ARG A 36 8.55 -6.01 22.41
N ASP A 37 8.63 -5.48 21.20
CA ASP A 37 8.54 -6.25 19.95
C ASP A 37 9.82 -7.04 19.65
N ARG A 38 10.97 -6.65 20.21
CA ARG A 38 12.22 -7.42 20.06
C ARG A 38 12.15 -8.75 20.80
N LEU A 39 11.40 -8.78 21.90
CA LEU A 39 11.16 -9.96 22.72
C LEU A 39 9.98 -10.81 22.21
N SER A 40 9.16 -10.25 21.31
CA SER A 40 8.03 -10.97 20.73
C SER A 40 8.46 -11.76 19.50
N LEU A 41 8.23 -13.07 19.54
CA LEU A 41 8.32 -13.96 18.36
C LEU A 41 7.22 -13.67 17.32
N ARG A 42 6.16 -12.95 17.71
CA ARG A 42 5.02 -12.60 16.86
C ARG A 42 5.10 -11.18 16.28
N TRP A 43 6.27 -10.55 16.32
CA TRP A 43 6.42 -9.24 15.71
C TRP A 43 6.24 -9.35 14.19
N ASP A 44 5.28 -8.59 13.67
CA ASP A 44 4.92 -8.60 12.26
C ASP A 44 5.62 -7.45 11.51
N PRO A 45 6.61 -7.75 10.64
CA PRO A 45 7.27 -6.76 9.80
C PRO A 45 6.41 -6.27 8.64
N ASN A 46 5.20 -6.81 8.44
CA ASN A 46 4.45 -6.66 7.20
C ASN A 46 4.43 -5.22 6.68
N VAL A 47 5.01 -5.10 5.50
CA VAL A 47 5.05 -3.90 4.70
C VAL A 47 3.68 -3.74 4.05
N ARG A 48 3.15 -2.52 4.09
CA ARG A 48 1.88 -2.18 3.45
C ARG A 48 2.14 -1.09 2.45
N LEU A 49 1.86 -1.38 1.18
CA LEU A 49 1.88 -0.39 0.11
C LEU A 49 0.51 0.26 -0.01
N THR A 50 0.50 1.58 -0.14
CA THR A 50 -0.73 2.36 -0.27
C THR A 50 -0.49 3.49 -1.24
N GLU A 51 -1.37 3.62 -2.22
CA GLU A 51 -1.42 4.79 -3.08
C GLU A 51 -2.27 5.86 -2.43
N VAL A 52 -1.80 7.10 -2.47
CA VAL A 52 -2.50 8.25 -1.90
C VAL A 52 -2.61 9.34 -2.95
N CYS A 53 -3.83 9.68 -3.35
CA CYS A 53 -4.05 10.80 -4.26
C CYS A 53 -3.80 12.13 -3.54
N PRO A 54 -2.95 13.04 -4.06
CA PRO A 54 -2.72 14.35 -3.45
C PRO A 54 -3.89 15.32 -3.60
N VAL A 55 -4.78 15.10 -4.59
CA VAL A 55 -5.89 16.01 -4.90
C VAL A 55 -7.13 15.68 -4.05
N CYS A 56 -7.58 14.43 -4.08
CA CYS A 56 -8.81 14.01 -3.38
C CYS A 56 -8.56 13.23 -2.09
N GLY A 57 -7.30 12.88 -1.78
CA GLY A 57 -6.95 12.12 -0.58
C GLY A 57 -7.35 10.64 -0.60
N CYS A 58 -7.88 10.13 -1.72
CA CYS A 58 -8.24 8.72 -1.87
C CYS A 58 -7.03 7.83 -1.58
N ARG A 59 -7.28 6.72 -0.87
CA ARG A 59 -6.25 5.75 -0.47
C ARG A 59 -6.60 4.35 -0.95
N THR A 60 -5.72 3.76 -1.72
CA THR A 60 -5.88 2.39 -2.23
C THR A 60 -4.77 1.52 -1.66
N ARG A 61 -5.12 0.41 -1.02
CA ARG A 61 -4.10 -0.56 -0.59
C ARG A 61 -3.69 -1.38 -1.80
N LEU A 62 -2.38 -1.44 -2.02
CA LEU A 62 -1.79 -2.37 -2.97
C LEU A 62 -1.44 -3.61 -2.14
N ASP A 63 -2.33 -4.60 -2.14
CA ASP A 63 -1.94 -5.92 -1.68
C ASP A 63 -0.84 -6.42 -2.62
N HIS A 64 0.28 -6.92 -2.07
CA HIS A 64 1.35 -7.47 -2.90
C HIS A 64 0.72 -8.46 -3.89
N ALA A 65 0.89 -8.19 -5.18
CA ALA A 65 0.44 -9.02 -6.27
C ALA A 65 1.14 -10.40 -6.22
N GLY A 66 0.62 -11.27 -5.36
CA GLY A 66 0.82 -12.70 -5.35
C GLY A 66 -0.39 -13.44 -5.91
N SER A 67 -1.23 -12.77 -6.68
CA SER A 67 -2.29 -13.40 -7.47
C SER A 67 -2.44 -12.58 -8.73
N SER A 68 -1.81 -13.07 -9.80
CA SER A 68 -2.22 -12.80 -11.16
C SER A 68 -3.73 -12.99 -11.24
N ALA A 69 -4.48 -11.90 -11.28
CA ALA A 69 -5.82 -11.91 -11.82
C ALA A 69 -5.67 -12.27 -13.30
N PHE A 70 -5.65 -13.57 -13.59
CA PHE A 70 -5.92 -14.06 -14.93
C PHE A 70 -7.26 -13.47 -15.35
N PRO A 71 -7.36 -12.79 -16.51
CA PRO A 71 -8.65 -12.44 -17.05
C PRO A 71 -9.36 -13.76 -17.35
N THR A 72 -10.40 -14.07 -16.58
CA THR A 72 -11.30 -15.18 -16.95
C THR A 72 -12.03 -14.71 -18.20
N GLU A 73 -11.51 -15.11 -19.36
CA GLU A 73 -12.23 -15.04 -20.63
C GLU A 73 -13.59 -15.73 -20.42
N ARG A 74 -14.66 -14.93 -20.44
CA ARG A 74 -15.99 -15.44 -20.75
C ARG A 74 -16.10 -15.48 -22.26
N HIS A 75 -15.86 -16.65 -22.82
CA HIS A 75 -16.39 -17.03 -24.14
C HIS A 75 -17.65 -17.90 -23.93
N PRO A 76 -18.53 -17.96 -24.94
CA PRO A 76 -19.96 -17.67 -24.87
C PRO A 76 -20.84 -18.83 -24.40
#